data_AF-A0A8W4FNS5-F1
#
_entry.id   AF-A0A8W4FNS5-F1
#
_cell.length_a   1.000
_cell.length_b   1.000
_cell.length_c   1.000
_cell.angle_alpha   90.00
_cell.angle_beta   90.00
_cell.angle_gamma   90.00
#
_symmetry.space_group_name_H-M   'P 1'
#
loop_
_entity.id
_entity.type
_entity.pdbx_description
1 polymer ?
#
loop_
_entity_poly.entity_id
_entity_poly.type
_entity_poly.pdbx_seq_one_letter_code
_entity_poly.pdbx_strand_id
1 'polypeptide(L)'
;MVGKNKHLTKRGKKRAKKKVGDPFSKKNWCDIKALTMFNIRNIRKKTVTTTQGTKITTNGLKGHVFEVSFANLQNDEAAFRKFKLIAEMCRAKTA
;
A
#
# COMPACT_ATOMS: atom_id res chain seq x y z
N MET A 1 41.64 41.19 -32.84
CA MET A 1 41.26 40.39 -31.65
C MET A 1 40.04 39.56 -32.02
N VAL A 2 40.20 38.24 -32.13
CA VAL A 2 39.10 37.33 -32.50
C VAL A 2 38.32 36.97 -31.23
N GLY A 3 37.09 37.49 -31.13
CA GLY A 3 36.18 37.22 -30.02
C GLY A 3 35.71 35.77 -30.03
N LYS A 4 36.14 34.99 -29.03
CA LYS A 4 35.70 33.61 -28.78
C LYS A 4 34.17 33.56 -28.58
N ASN A 5 33.48 32.89 -29.50
CA ASN A 5 32.09 32.48 -29.32
C ASN A 5 31.99 31.57 -28.09
N LYS A 6 31.53 32.11 -26.97
CA LYS A 6 31.05 31.30 -25.83
C LYS A 6 29.77 30.63 -26.28
N HIS A 7 29.93 29.46 -26.92
CA HIS A 7 28.88 28.48 -27.09
C HIS A 7 28.23 28.29 -25.72
N LEU A 8 27.05 28.87 -25.54
CA LEU A 8 26.16 28.62 -24.43
C LEU A 8 25.82 27.15 -24.52
N THR A 9 26.67 26.30 -23.93
CA THR A 9 26.29 24.96 -23.57
C THR A 9 25.09 25.17 -22.67
N LYS A 10 23.89 24.97 -23.23
CA LYS A 10 22.69 24.62 -22.48
C LYS A 10 23.16 23.53 -21.53
N ARG A 11 23.53 23.91 -20.31
CA ARG A 11 23.72 23.00 -19.19
C ARG A 11 22.31 22.58 -18.84
N GLY A 12 21.73 21.79 -19.75
CA GLY A 12 20.52 21.04 -19.53
C GLY A 12 20.79 20.33 -18.22
N LYS A 13 20.08 20.75 -17.20
CA LYS A 13 19.99 20.05 -15.93
C LYS A 13 19.44 18.70 -16.36
N LYS A 14 20.35 17.76 -16.68
CA LYS A 14 20.07 16.37 -17.02
C LYS A 14 19.39 15.88 -15.76
N ARG A 15 18.05 16.01 -15.75
CA ARG A 15 17.19 15.65 -14.63
C ARG A 15 17.70 14.28 -14.25
N ALA A 16 18.34 14.20 -13.08
CA ALA A 16 18.94 12.97 -12.60
C ALA A 16 17.88 11.91 -12.84
N LYS A 17 18.16 10.99 -13.77
CA LYS A 17 17.20 9.99 -14.21
C LYS A 17 16.84 9.27 -12.92
N LYS A 18 15.65 9.57 -12.38
CA LYS A 18 15.20 9.04 -11.10
C LYS A 18 15.42 7.55 -11.22
N LYS A 19 16.30 6.97 -10.39
CA LYS A 19 16.62 5.54 -10.51
C LYS A 19 15.27 4.83 -10.53
N VAL A 20 15.02 4.13 -11.63
CA VAL A 20 13.78 3.35 -11.81
C VAL A 20 13.92 2.18 -10.87
N GLY A 21 13.65 2.44 -9.59
CA GLY A 21 13.50 1.40 -8.58
C GLY A 21 12.21 0.67 -8.84
N ASP A 22 12.22 -0.64 -8.62
CA ASP A 22 11.03 -1.45 -8.77
C ASP A 22 9.90 -0.92 -7.85
N PRO A 23 8.67 -0.75 -8.38
CA PRO A 23 7.54 -0.17 -7.64
C PRO A 23 7.06 -1.01 -6.44
N PHE A 24 7.50 -2.27 -6.31
CA PHE A 24 7.13 -3.17 -5.21
C PHE A 24 8.19 -3.25 -4.11
N SER A 25 9.42 -2.82 -4.37
CA SER A 25 10.55 -2.83 -3.43
C SER A 25 10.28 -2.04 -2.13
N LYS A 26 9.28 -1.17 -2.14
CA LYS A 26 8.87 -0.32 -1.01
C LYS A 26 7.50 -0.72 -0.46
N LYS A 27 6.98 -1.89 -0.83
CA LYS A 27 5.69 -2.39 -0.39
C LYS A 27 5.91 -3.59 0.52
N ASN A 28 5.24 -3.57 1.66
CA ASN A 28 5.19 -4.69 2.59
C ASN A 28 3.80 -5.33 2.55
N TRP A 29 3.74 -6.60 2.96
CA TRP A 29 2.47 -7.29 3.14
C TRP A 29 1.90 -7.01 4.53
N CYS A 30 0.64 -6.56 4.55
CA CYS A 30 -0.15 -6.43 5.76
C CYS A 30 -1.25 -7.49 5.76
N ASP A 31 -1.40 -8.20 6.87
CA ASP A 31 -2.57 -9.04 7.08
C ASP A 31 -3.72 -8.19 7.59
N ILE A 32 -4.87 -8.29 6.92
CA ILE A 32 -6.12 -7.68 7.36
C ILE A 32 -6.88 -8.72 8.14
N LYS A 33 -7.14 -8.40 9.41
CA LYS A 33 -7.86 -9.28 10.32
C LYS A 33 -9.27 -8.77 10.60
N ALA A 34 -10.23 -9.69 10.65
CA ALA A 34 -11.58 -9.45 11.12
C ALA A 34 -11.59 -9.17 12.62
N LEU A 35 -12.72 -8.62 13.09
CA LEU A 35 -13.03 -8.45 14.52
C LEU A 35 -13.01 -9.80 15.25
N THR A 36 -12.78 -9.77 16.56
CA THR A 36 -12.72 -10.96 17.43
C THR A 36 -14.04 -11.74 17.52
N MET A 37 -15.15 -11.15 17.11
CA MET A 37 -16.47 -11.79 17.06
C MET A 37 -16.59 -12.88 15.98
N PHE A 38 -15.65 -12.95 15.03
CA PHE A 38 -15.63 -13.97 13.97
C PHE A 38 -14.63 -15.08 14.28
N ASN A 39 -14.99 -16.31 13.91
CA ASN A 39 -14.14 -17.49 14.07
C ASN A 39 -12.90 -17.40 13.16
N ILE A 40 -13.11 -17.05 11.88
CA ILE A 40 -12.06 -16.85 10.90
C ILE A 40 -11.67 -15.38 10.87
N ARG A 41 -10.46 -15.08 11.37
CA ARG A 41 -9.99 -13.70 11.46
C ARG A 41 -9.15 -13.27 10.27
N ASN A 42 -8.49 -14.18 9.56
CA ASN A 42 -7.62 -13.79 8.46
C ASN A 42 -8.46 -13.64 7.18
N ILE A 43 -8.77 -12.40 6.80
CA ILE A 43 -9.62 -12.14 5.63
C ILE A 43 -8.78 -12.08 4.36
N ARG A 44 -7.76 -11.21 4.36
CA ARG A 44 -7.00 -10.90 3.16
C ARG A 44 -5.61 -10.38 3.52
N LYS A 45 -4.64 -10.60 2.64
CA LYS A 45 -3.34 -9.92 2.66
C LYS A 45 -3.36 -8.78 1.65
N LYS A 46 -2.93 -7.59 2.06
CA LYS A 46 -2.85 -6.41 1.18
C LYS A 46 -1.43 -5.86 1.17
N THR A 47 -0.92 -5.54 -0.01
CA THR A 47 0.36 -4.84 -0.16
C THR A 47 0.17 -3.37 0.16
N VAL A 48 1.04 -2.82 0.99
CA VAL A 48 0.96 -1.43 1.45
C VAL A 48 2.34 -0.81 1.39
N THR A 49 2.41 0.44 0.99
CA THR A 49 3.67 1.19 0.95
C THR A 49 4.24 1.35 2.36
N THR A 50 5.49 0.97 2.55
CA THR A 50 6.22 1.18 3.80
C THR A 50 6.29 2.67 4.12
N THR A 51 6.21 3.00 5.42
CA THR A 51 6.25 4.39 5.91
C THR A 51 7.51 5.09 5.42
N GLN A 52 7.34 6.25 4.77
CA GLN A 52 8.45 7.09 4.28
C GLN A 52 8.21 8.55 4.65
N GLY A 53 9.14 9.13 5.41
CA GLY A 53 8.97 10.47 5.97
C GLY A 53 7.69 10.56 6.79
N THR A 54 6.81 11.49 6.45
CA THR A 54 5.51 11.70 7.12
C THR A 54 4.37 10.83 6.58
N LYS A 55 4.60 10.04 5.52
CA LYS A 55 3.57 9.17 4.93
C LYS A 55 3.51 7.84 5.68
N ILE A 56 2.54 7.73 6.59
CA ILE A 56 2.34 6.52 7.40
C ILE A 56 1.57 5.46 6.62
N THR A 57 2.06 4.22 6.68
CA THR A 57 1.46 3.01 6.07
C THR A 57 -0.02 2.84 6.42
N THR A 58 -0.40 3.10 7.68
CA THR A 58 -1.77 2.90 8.19
C THR A 58 -2.79 3.85 7.57
N ASN A 59 -2.40 5.09 7.27
CA ASN A 59 -3.30 6.08 6.68
C ASN A 59 -3.76 5.67 5.27
N GLY A 60 -2.94 4.91 4.53
CA GLY A 60 -3.32 4.37 3.21
C GLY A 60 -4.30 3.19 3.26
N LEU A 61 -4.57 2.67 4.46
CA LEU A 61 -5.47 1.53 4.68
C LEU A 61 -6.72 1.91 5.46
N LYS A 62 -6.60 2.92 6.34
CA LYS A 62 -7.71 3.40 7.16
C LYS A 62 -8.86 3.85 6.26
N GLY A 63 -10.07 3.40 6.57
CA GLY A 63 -11.28 3.74 5.79
C GLY A 63 -11.50 2.89 4.55
N HIS A 64 -10.62 1.91 4.26
CA HIS A 64 -10.87 0.97 3.18
C HIS A 64 -11.97 -0.03 3.58
N VAL A 65 -13.02 -0.11 2.77
CA VAL A 65 -14.15 -1.03 2.98
C VAL A 65 -13.88 -2.35 2.27
N PHE A 66 -14.14 -3.45 2.95
CA PHE A 66 -14.05 -4.81 2.43
C PHE A 66 -15.41 -5.48 2.56
N GLU A 67 -15.96 -5.93 1.44
CA GLU A 67 -17.17 -6.76 1.44
C GLU A 67 -16.75 -8.22 1.58
N VAL A 68 -17.24 -8.89 2.63
CA VAL A 68 -16.89 -10.28 2.95
C VAL A 68 -18.18 -11.04 3.24
N SER A 69 -18.33 -12.22 2.64
CA SER A 69 -19.46 -13.10 2.96
C SER A 69 -19.30 -13.72 4.35
N PHE A 70 -20.43 -14.02 4.98
CA PHE A 70 -20.46 -14.64 6.30
C PHE A 70 -19.82 -16.04 6.31
N ALA A 71 -19.99 -16.80 5.21
CA ALA A 71 -19.30 -18.08 5.01
C ALA A 71 -17.78 -17.98 5.17
N ASN A 72 -17.16 -16.89 4.69
CA ASN A 72 -15.72 -16.67 4.81
C ASN A 72 -15.27 -16.24 6.22
N LEU A 73 -16.21 -15.86 7.09
CA LEU A 73 -15.94 -15.43 8.46
C LEU A 73 -16.24 -16.51 9.50
N GLN A 74 -17.16 -17.42 9.21
CA GLN A 74 -17.60 -18.47 10.15
C GLN A 74 -17.61 -19.91 9.59
N ASN A 75 -17.26 -20.14 8.31
CA ASN A 75 -17.44 -21.45 7.63
C ASN A 75 -18.88 -21.98 7.70
N ASP A 76 -19.86 -21.08 7.65
CA ASP A 76 -21.28 -21.41 7.64
C ASP A 76 -21.84 -21.40 6.20
N GLU A 77 -22.93 -22.13 5.94
CA GLU A 77 -23.59 -22.24 4.63
C GLU A 77 -24.29 -20.92 4.20
N ALA A 78 -24.45 -19.97 5.12
CA ALA A 78 -25.07 -18.67 4.87
C ALA A 78 -24.18 -17.69 4.06
N ALA A 79 -23.70 -18.13 2.89
CA ALA A 79 -22.86 -17.34 1.97
C ALA A 79 -23.57 -16.11 1.37
N PHE A 80 -24.91 -16.08 1.40
CA PHE A 80 -25.72 -14.96 0.92
C PHE A 80 -25.62 -13.71 1.80
N ARG A 81 -25.28 -13.87 3.10
CA ARG A 81 -25.10 -12.75 4.02
C ARG A 81 -23.73 -12.14 3.82
N LYS A 82 -23.67 -10.82 3.63
CA LYS A 82 -22.42 -10.08 3.40
C LYS A 82 -22.27 -8.95 4.40
N PHE A 83 -21.03 -8.77 4.86
CA PHE A 83 -20.64 -7.72 5.79
C PHE A 83 -19.69 -6.74 5.11
N LYS A 84 -19.84 -5.45 5.42
CA LYS A 84 -18.88 -4.42 5.06
C LYS A 84 -17.98 -4.17 6.28
N LEU A 85 -16.70 -4.52 6.15
CA LEU A 85 -15.70 -4.32 7.18
C LEU A 85 -14.80 -3.15 6.81
N ILE A 86 -14.58 -2.24 7.75
CA ILE A 86 -13.70 -1.09 7.56
C ILE A 86 -12.34 -1.41 8.19
N ALA A 87 -11.26 -1.26 7.44
CA ALA A 87 -9.93 -1.35 8.01
C ALA A 87 -9.64 -0.09 8.85
N GLU A 88 -9.40 -0.28 10.15
CA GLU A 88 -8.97 0.78 11.05
C GLU A 88 -7.46 0.76 11.29
N MET A 89 -6.89 -0.43 11.45
CA MET A 89 -5.48 -0.63 11.77
C MET A 89 -4.94 -1.87 11.07
N CYS A 90 -3.67 -1.82 10.67
CA CYS A 90 -2.97 -2.97 10.09
C CYS A 90 -1.70 -3.24 10.87
N ARG A 91 -1.50 -4.51 11.22
CA ARG A 91 -0.28 -5.00 11.84
C ARG A 91 0.68 -5.44 10.73
N ALA A 92 1.81 -4.77 10.61
CA ALA A 92 2.91 -5.28 9.81
C ALA A 92 3.39 -6.58 10.46
N LYS A 93 3.58 -7.64 9.66
CA LYS A 93 4.31 -8.82 10.12
C LYS A 93 5.78 -8.44 10.22
N THR A 94 6.28 -8.28 11.43
CA THR A 94 7.71 -8.32 11.71
C THR A 94 8.20 -9.71 11.31
N ALA A 95 9.16 -9.78 10.39
CA ALA A 95 9.94 -10.99 10.19
C ALA A 95 10.87 -11.18 11.40
#